data_AF-X1P2X4-F1
#
_entry.id   AF-X1P2X4-F1
#
_cell.length_a   1.000
_cell.length_b   1.000
_cell.length_c   1.000
_cell.angle_alpha   90.00
_cell.angle_beta   90.00
_cell.angle_gamma   90.00
#
_symmetry.space_group_name_H-M   'P 1'
#
loop_
_entity.id
_entity.type
_entity.pdbx_description
1 polymer ?
#
loop_
_entity_poly.entity_id
_entity_poly.type
_entity_poly.pdbx_seq_one_letter_code
_entity_poly.pdbx_strand_id
1 'polypeptide(L)' 'MIPLRHLEDLVAERVIGELASSVISFMGYQPDVARVIEETIPAIVQVAQSEQVHAALLVPA' A
#
# COMPACT_ATOMS: atom_id res chain seq x y z
N MET A 1 0.28 13.14 0.20
CA MET A 1 1.69 12.93 0.65
C MET A 1 1.73 11.69 1.53
N ILE A 2 2.62 10.73 1.26
CA ILE A 2 2.74 9.49 2.05
C ILE A 2 3.62 9.77 3.29
N PRO A 3 3.17 9.45 4.52
CA PRO A 3 3.86 9.85 5.74
C PRO A 3 5.04 8.91 6.10
N LEU A 4 5.98 8.68 5.17
CA LEU A 4 7.06 7.68 5.33
C LEU A 4 7.87 7.88 6.62
N ARG A 5 8.28 9.12 6.94
CA ARG A 5 9.04 9.40 8.18
C ARG A 5 8.29 8.99 9.43
N HIS A 6 6.99 9.24 9.48
CA HIS A 6 6.17 8.85 10.62
C HIS A 6 6.06 7.33 10.73
N LEU A 7 5.97 6.61 9.60
CA LEU A 7 5.97 5.16 9.59
C LEU A 7 7.33 4.58 10.05
N GLU A 8 8.44 5.21 9.66
CA GLU A 8 9.79 4.88 10.14
C GLU A 8 9.91 5.08 11.65
N ASP A 9 9.36 6.19 12.19
CA ASP A 9 9.32 6.46 13.62
C ASP A 9 8.52 5.35 14.37
N LEU A 10 7.38 4.91 13.82
CA LEU A 10 6.59 3.82 14.40
C LEU A 10 7.34 2.47 14.39
N VAL A 11 8.19 2.21 13.40
CA VAL A 11 9.11 1.05 13.41
C VAL A 11 10.16 1.21 14.50
N ALA A 12 10.78 2.39 14.61
CA ALA A 12 11.78 2.68 15.63
C ALA A 12 11.22 2.56 17.06
N GLU A 13 9.98 2.97 17.26
CA GLU A 13 9.22 2.85 18.51
C GLU A 13 8.66 1.43 18.75
N ARG A 14 8.85 0.50 17.80
CA ARG A 14 8.34 -0.88 17.81
C ARG A 14 6.82 -0.99 17.87
N VAL A 15 6.10 0.01 17.39
CA VAL A 15 4.64 -0.02 17.24
C VAL A 15 4.25 -0.92 16.08
N ILE A 16 5.04 -0.90 15.00
CA ILE A 16 4.94 -1.82 13.87
C ILE A 16 6.29 -2.51 13.63
N GLY A 17 6.28 -3.71 13.05
CA GLY A 17 7.49 -4.52 12.90
C GLY A 17 8.47 -3.97 11.87
N GLU A 18 8.01 -3.76 10.64
CA GLU A 18 8.80 -3.25 9.53
C GLU A 18 7.89 -2.63 8.46
N LEU A 19 8.50 -1.91 7.51
CA LEU A 19 7.82 -1.44 6.31
C LEU A 19 8.12 -2.38 5.15
N ALA A 20 7.10 -2.62 4.32
CA ALA A 20 7.28 -3.28 3.04
C ALA A 20 8.25 -2.50 2.14
N SER A 21 8.99 -3.22 1.30
CA SER A 21 9.91 -2.62 0.31
C SER A 21 9.18 -1.82 -0.77
N SER A 22 7.90 -2.12 -1.01
CA SER A 22 7.13 -1.53 -2.09
C SER A 22 6.15 -0.47 -1.61
N VAL A 23 6.06 0.62 -2.37
CA VAL A 23 4.98 1.61 -2.27
C VAL A 23 4.20 1.57 -3.57
N ILE A 24 2.89 1.34 -3.47
CA ILE A 24 2.01 1.27 -4.63
C ILE A 24 1.24 2.58 -4.75
N SER A 25 1.30 3.21 -5.93
CA SER A 25 0.54 4.41 -6.26
C SER A 25 -0.12 4.25 -7.63
N PHE A 26 -1.38 4.65 -7.71
CA PHE A 26 -2.14 4.68 -8.95
C PHE A 26 -3.04 5.91 -8.98
N MET A 27 -3.54 6.26 -10.18
CA MET A 27 -4.35 7.46 -10.38
C MET A 27 -5.65 7.38 -9.58
N GLY A 28 -5.98 8.45 -8.86
CA GLY A 28 -7.22 8.53 -8.09
C GLY A 28 -8.48 8.67 -8.96
N TYR A 29 -8.33 9.20 -10.18
CA TYR A 29 -9.42 9.24 -11.16
C TYR A 29 -9.35 8.02 -12.08
N GLN A 30 -10.30 7.10 -11.92
CA GLN A 30 -10.40 5.86 -12.68
C GLN A 30 -11.79 5.80 -13.33
N PRO A 31 -11.93 6.21 -14.61
CA PRO A 31 -13.23 6.28 -15.29
C PRO A 31 -13.93 4.93 -15.41
N ASP A 32 -13.13 3.86 -15.51
CA ASP A 32 -13.59 2.48 -15.60
C ASP A 32 -13.21 1.73 -14.33
N VAL A 33 -14.19 1.61 -13.43
CA VAL A 33 -14.02 0.90 -12.15
C VAL A 33 -13.84 -0.60 -12.33
N ALA A 34 -14.34 -1.19 -13.43
CA ALA A 34 -14.22 -2.63 -13.66
C ALA A 34 -12.76 -3.04 -13.79
N ARG A 35 -11.96 -2.26 -14.52
CA ARG A 35 -10.50 -2.49 -14.65
C ARG A 35 -9.75 -2.38 -13.31
N VAL A 36 -10.23 -1.55 -12.40
CA VAL A 36 -9.64 -1.44 -11.06
C VAL A 36 -9.85 -2.74 -10.30
N ILE A 37 -11.07 -3.27 -10.36
CA ILE A 37 -11.46 -4.50 -9.65
C ILE A 37 -10.84 -5.74 -10.28
N GLU A 38 -10.81 -5.81 -11.62
CA GLU A 38 -10.41 -7.01 -12.37
C GLU A 38 -8.90 -7.08 -12.66
N GLU A 39 -8.22 -5.93 -12.76
CA GLU A 39 -6.79 -5.88 -13.11
C GLU A 39 -5.95 -5.31 -11.95
N THR A 40 -6.30 -4.12 -11.47
CA THR A 40 -5.43 -3.36 -10.54
C THR A 40 -5.39 -3.99 -9.15
N ILE A 41 -6.55 -4.25 -8.55
CA ILE A 41 -6.62 -4.85 -7.20
C ILE A 41 -5.93 -6.22 -7.15
N PRO A 42 -6.14 -7.15 -8.10
CA PRO A 42 -5.42 -8.42 -8.11
C PRO A 42 -3.89 -8.27 -8.16
N ALA A 43 -3.37 -7.34 -8.98
CA ALA A 43 -1.93 -7.08 -9.03
C ALA A 43 -1.39 -6.53 -7.69
N ILE A 44 -2.14 -5.65 -7.02
CA ILE A 44 -1.78 -5.11 -5.70
C ILE A 44 -1.78 -6.21 -4.64
N VAL A 45 -2.82 -7.06 -4.64
CA VAL A 45 -2.93 -8.19 -3.71
C VAL A 45 -1.78 -9.18 -3.90
N GLN A 46 -1.37 -9.44 -5.14
CA GLN A 46 -0.24 -10.33 -5.42
C GLN A 46 1.06 -9.79 -4.81
N VAL A 47 1.32 -8.49 -4.91
CA VAL A 47 2.49 -7.86 -4.26
C VAL A 47 2.40 -8.00 -2.74
N ALA A 48 1.25 -7.63 -2.15
CA ALA A 48 1.04 -7.72 -0.70
C ALA A 48 1.22 -9.16 -0.17
N GLN A 49 0.74 -10.16 -0.90
CA GLN A 49 0.94 -11.57 -0.57
C GLN A 49 2.41 -11.98 -0.69
N SER A 50 3.10 -11.56 -1.75
CA SER A 50 4.52 -11.89 -1.96
C SER A 50 5.43 -11.30 -0.88
N GLU A 51 5.09 -10.11 -0.39
CA GLU A 51 5.80 -9.41 0.69
C GLU A 51 5.28 -9.79 2.08
N GLN A 52 4.33 -10.72 2.19
CA GLN A 52 3.73 -11.19 3.46
C GLN A 52 3.21 -10.02 4.32
N VAL A 53 2.59 -9.03 3.67
CA VAL A 53 2.09 -7.81 4.31
C VAL A 53 0.92 -8.14 5.24
N HIS A 54 1.02 -7.72 6.49
CA HIS A 54 -0.05 -7.88 7.50
C HIS A 54 -1.13 -6.80 7.42
N ALA A 55 -0.77 -5.59 6.99
CA ALA A 55 -1.66 -4.43 6.93
C ALA A 55 -1.23 -3.45 5.84
N ALA A 56 -2.19 -2.74 5.25
CA ALA A 56 -1.95 -1.70 4.26
C ALA A 56 -2.51 -0.35 4.72
N LEU A 57 -1.79 0.74 4.43
CA LEU A 57 -2.25 2.10 4.65
C LEU A 57 -2.75 2.68 3.31
N LEU A 58 -4.05 2.94 3.21
CA LEU A 58 -4.62 3.64 2.07
C LEU A 58 -4.59 5.15 2.34
N VAL A 59 -3.87 5.89 1.50
CA VAL A 59 -3.78 7.35 1.57
C VAL A 59 -4.54 7.94 0.38
N PRO A 60 -5.71 8.56 0.58
CA PRO A 60 -6.35 9.34 -0.46
C PRO A 60 -5.44 10.54 -0.80
N ALA A 61 -5.20 10.76 -2.10
CA ALA A 61 -4.41 11.87 -2.61
C ALA A 61 -5.24 13.14 -2.76
#